data_AF-U1N2F6-F1
#
_entry.id   AF-U1N2F6-F1
#
_cell.length_a   1.000
_cell.length_b   1.000
_cell.length_c   1.000
_cell.angle_alpha   90.00
_cell.angle_beta   90.00
_cell.angle_gamma   90.00
#
_symmetry.space_group_name_H-M   'P 1'
#
loop_
_entity.id
_entity.type
_entity.pdbx_description
1 polymer ?
#
loop_
_entity_poly.entity_id
_entity_poly.type
_entity_poly.pdbx_seq_one_letter_code
_entity_poly.pdbx_strand_id
1 'polypeptide(L)'
;MSVSNQRQSIHYTQDSIDTSYPHSENTVSTDHRHPDDRAQLATSLIESGVGALLILAVVSGFLWAPGETTGSTAELDQLAADTLHILEGEIPSSSEQSYLMAMCDTSSTIMTEQTLLRDRVAAILPPTVFAQIKTPHGTIGPAVPVGGHTGQAVSIGSRCTVAIEVWYV
;
A
#
# COMPACT_ATOMS: atom_id res chain seq x y z
N MET A 1 -34.42 30.22 -23.22
CA MET A 1 -35.74 29.81 -23.75
C MET A 1 -35.55 29.49 -25.23
N SER A 2 -36.13 28.38 -25.70
CA SER A 2 -36.28 27.93 -27.10
C SER A 2 -35.10 27.29 -27.84
N VAL A 3 -35.18 25.96 -27.81
CA VAL A 3 -34.94 25.00 -28.90
C VAL A 3 -35.26 25.55 -30.30
N SER A 4 -34.41 25.28 -31.28
CA SER A 4 -34.88 24.93 -32.63
C SER A 4 -33.80 24.14 -33.38
N ASN A 5 -34.04 22.83 -33.45
CA ASN A 5 -33.28 21.86 -34.24
C ASN A 5 -33.82 21.92 -35.68
N GLN A 6 -33.05 22.51 -36.60
CA GLN A 6 -33.49 22.72 -37.98
C GLN A 6 -33.21 21.46 -38.81
N ARG A 7 -34.31 20.79 -39.13
CA ARG A 7 -34.40 19.59 -39.95
C ARG A 7 -34.34 19.95 -41.44
N GLN A 8 -33.59 19.13 -42.20
CA GLN A 8 -33.79 18.74 -43.61
C GLN A 8 -33.52 19.74 -44.73
N SER A 9 -32.70 19.32 -45.70
CA SER A 9 -33.08 19.17 -47.12
C SER A 9 -31.91 18.56 -47.91
N ILE A 10 -31.80 17.22 -47.94
CA ILE A 10 -30.92 16.57 -48.93
C ILE A 10 -31.75 16.38 -50.20
N HIS A 11 -31.37 17.15 -51.22
CA HIS A 11 -31.75 16.96 -52.61
C HIS A 11 -31.34 15.55 -53.05
N TYR A 12 -32.31 14.72 -53.44
CA TYR A 12 -32.02 13.52 -54.22
C TYR A 12 -32.52 13.74 -55.63
N THR A 13 -31.57 13.78 -56.57
CA THR A 13 -31.82 13.78 -58.01
C THR A 13 -32.59 12.52 -58.37
N GLN A 14 -33.75 12.75 -58.96
CA GLN A 14 -34.65 11.74 -59.48
C GLN A 14 -34.11 11.32 -60.85
N ASP A 15 -33.39 10.19 -60.90
CA ASP A 15 -33.03 9.57 -62.16
C ASP A 15 -34.00 8.42 -62.49
N SER A 16 -34.35 8.46 -63.76
CA SER A 16 -35.29 7.73 -64.59
C SER A 16 -35.74 6.32 -64.17
N ILE A 17 -37.05 6.16 -64.29
CA ILE A 17 -37.83 4.92 -64.28
C ILE A 17 -37.58 4.20 -65.61
N ASP A 18 -37.17 2.93 -65.57
CA ASP A 18 -37.34 2.01 -66.69
C ASP A 18 -37.92 0.66 -66.23
N THR A 19 -39.22 0.57 -66.42
CA THR A 19 -40.00 -0.56 -66.99
C THR A 19 -39.81 -1.99 -66.47
N SER A 20 -40.82 -2.41 -65.68
CA SER A 20 -41.59 -3.67 -65.75
C SER A 20 -40.93 -4.97 -66.24
N TYR A 21 -40.81 -5.94 -65.33
CA TYR A 21 -41.17 -7.35 -65.56
C TYR A 21 -41.74 -7.95 -64.25
N PRO A 22 -42.92 -8.60 -64.26
CA PRO A 22 -43.40 -9.38 -63.13
C PRO A 22 -42.97 -10.85 -63.31
N HIS A 23 -42.29 -11.43 -62.33
CA HIS A 23 -42.17 -12.88 -62.28
C HIS A 23 -42.24 -13.46 -60.87
N SER A 24 -43.31 -14.24 -60.69
CA SER A 24 -43.49 -15.41 -59.84
C SER A 24 -43.25 -15.27 -58.34
N GLU A 25 -44.38 -15.39 -57.63
CA GLU A 25 -44.51 -15.98 -56.29
C GLU A 25 -43.48 -17.09 -56.03
N ASN A 26 -42.89 -17.06 -54.85
CA ASN A 26 -42.47 -18.22 -54.06
C ASN A 26 -42.15 -17.72 -52.64
N THR A 27 -43.17 -17.60 -51.79
CA THR A 27 -42.98 -17.43 -50.34
C THR A 27 -42.52 -18.76 -49.75
N VAL A 28 -41.21 -19.03 -49.79
CA VAL A 28 -40.60 -20.03 -48.91
C VAL A 28 -40.24 -19.31 -47.62
N SER A 29 -41.09 -19.47 -46.61
CA SER A 29 -40.79 -19.04 -45.25
C SER A 29 -39.78 -20.02 -44.66
N THR A 30 -38.49 -19.81 -44.92
CA THR A 30 -37.42 -20.56 -44.25
C THR A 30 -37.30 -20.07 -42.81
N ASP A 31 -37.68 -20.91 -41.85
CA ASP A 31 -37.39 -20.77 -40.42
C ASP A 31 -35.87 -20.75 -40.21
N HIS A 32 -35.26 -19.56 -40.32
CA HIS A 32 -33.87 -19.33 -39.92
C HIS A 32 -33.80 -19.22 -38.40
N ARG A 33 -33.91 -20.35 -37.70
CA ARG A 33 -33.41 -20.44 -36.32
C ARG A 33 -31.91 -20.17 -36.36
N HIS A 34 -31.52 -18.97 -35.94
CA HIS A 34 -30.14 -18.50 -35.90
C HIS A 34 -29.30 -19.43 -35.00
N PRO A 35 -28.36 -20.21 -35.54
CA PRO A 35 -27.40 -20.97 -34.72
C PRO A 35 -26.50 -20.04 -33.89
N ASP A 36 -26.43 -18.76 -34.28
CA ASP A 36 -25.63 -17.72 -33.65
C ASP A 36 -26.06 -17.42 -32.21
N ASP A 37 -27.34 -17.60 -31.87
CA ASP A 37 -27.85 -17.35 -30.51
C ASP A 37 -27.16 -18.28 -29.49
N ARG A 38 -26.96 -19.57 -29.81
CA ARG A 38 -26.31 -20.50 -28.87
C ARG A 38 -24.80 -20.29 -28.77
N ALA A 39 -24.16 -19.87 -29.86
CA ALA A 39 -22.74 -19.52 -29.86
C ALA A 39 -22.47 -18.24 -29.03
N GLN A 40 -23.40 -17.28 -29.05
CA GLN A 40 -23.30 -16.03 -28.28
C GLN A 40 -23.46 -16.23 -26.77
N LEU A 41 -24.33 -17.16 -26.32
CA LEU A 41 -24.39 -17.49 -24.90
C LEU A 41 -23.12 -18.20 -24.41
N ALA A 42 -22.56 -19.08 -25.23
CA ALA A 42 -21.36 -19.83 -24.87
C ALA A 42 -20.14 -18.91 -24.69
N THR A 43 -19.99 -17.87 -25.53
CA THR A 43 -18.84 -16.94 -25.40
C THR A 43 -18.92 -16.06 -24.16
N SER A 44 -20.11 -15.59 -23.78
CA SER A 44 -20.29 -14.75 -22.58
C SER A 44 -20.04 -15.54 -21.29
N LEU A 45 -20.41 -16.83 -21.26
CA LEU A 45 -20.15 -17.71 -20.14
C LEU A 45 -18.64 -17.95 -19.94
N ILE A 46 -17.90 -18.14 -21.04
CA ILE A 46 -16.45 -18.37 -20.98
C ILE A 46 -15.73 -17.10 -20.53
N GLU A 47 -16.08 -15.94 -21.09
CA GLU A 47 -15.48 -14.65 -20.73
C GLU A 47 -15.65 -14.34 -19.23
N SER A 48 -16.88 -14.48 -18.73
CA SER A 48 -17.17 -14.27 -17.31
C SER A 48 -16.48 -15.31 -16.41
N GLY A 49 -16.41 -16.57 -16.84
CA GLY A 49 -15.68 -17.62 -16.14
C GLY A 49 -14.19 -17.30 -16.00
N VAL A 50 -13.54 -16.85 -17.07
CA VAL A 50 -12.12 -16.45 -17.06
C VAL A 50 -11.91 -15.25 -16.14
N GLY A 51 -12.77 -14.24 -16.22
CA GLY A 51 -12.71 -13.07 -15.33
C GLY A 51 -12.83 -13.44 -13.86
N ALA A 52 -13.78 -14.31 -13.50
CA ALA A 52 -13.96 -14.79 -12.14
C ALA A 52 -12.74 -15.57 -11.63
N LEU A 53 -12.15 -16.44 -12.46
CA LEU A 53 -10.92 -17.17 -12.12
C LEU A 53 -9.73 -16.24 -11.92
N LEU A 54 -9.58 -15.19 -12.74
CA LEU A 54 -8.53 -14.19 -12.58
C LEU A 54 -8.68 -13.41 -11.26
N ILE A 55 -9.90 -12.97 -10.95
CA ILE A 55 -10.18 -12.28 -9.68
C ILE A 55 -9.85 -13.19 -8.49
N LEU A 56 -10.29 -14.46 -8.54
CA LEU A 56 -10.03 -15.43 -7.48
C LEU A 56 -8.53 -15.73 -7.35
N ALA A 57 -7.79 -15.81 -8.45
CA ALA A 57 -6.34 -15.99 -8.44
C ALA A 57 -5.62 -14.79 -7.79
N VAL A 58 -6.04 -13.56 -8.10
CA VAL A 58 -5.47 -12.34 -7.49
C VAL A 58 -5.78 -12.30 -5.99
N VAL A 59 -7.04 -12.52 -5.60
CA VAL A 59 -7.45 -12.57 -4.18
C VAL A 59 -6.71 -13.68 -3.45
N SER A 60 -6.58 -14.85 -4.06
CA SER A 60 -5.80 -15.96 -3.49
C SER A 60 -4.31 -15.63 -3.36
N GLY A 61 -3.76 -14.83 -4.27
CA GLY A 61 -2.38 -14.32 -4.18
C GLY A 61 -2.19 -13.39 -2.99
N PHE A 62 -3.18 -12.55 -2.67
CA PHE A 62 -3.16 -11.74 -1.44
C PHE A 62 -3.35 -12.58 -0.18
N LEU A 63 -4.17 -13.64 -0.21
CA LEU A 63 -4.33 -14.58 0.90
C LEU A 63 -3.11 -15.47 1.11
N TRP A 64 -2.39 -15.79 0.04
CA TRP A 64 -1.16 -16.60 0.04
C TRP A 64 0.11 -15.74 0.05
N ALA A 65 0.01 -14.43 0.24
CA ALA A 65 1.19 -13.66 0.58
C ALA A 65 1.79 -14.36 1.81
N PRO A 66 3.00 -14.93 1.74
CA PRO A 66 3.64 -15.41 2.95
C PRO A 66 3.77 -14.15 3.79
N GLY A 67 2.88 -14.00 4.78
CA GLY A 67 3.16 -13.09 5.88
C GLY A 67 4.54 -13.51 6.34
N GLU A 68 5.48 -12.59 6.39
CA GLU A 68 6.82 -12.87 6.86
C GLU A 68 6.77 -13.61 8.20
N THR A 69 6.73 -14.95 8.19
CA THR A 69 6.56 -15.80 9.38
C THR A 69 7.90 -16.02 10.07
N THR A 70 8.77 -15.03 9.98
CA THR A 70 9.90 -14.86 10.87
C THR A 70 9.76 -13.44 11.36
N GLY A 71 9.56 -13.24 12.68
CA GLY A 71 9.88 -11.98 13.35
C GLY A 71 11.35 -11.70 13.11
N SER A 72 11.62 -11.11 11.95
CA SER A 72 12.91 -11.08 11.28
C SER A 72 13.67 -9.91 11.84
N THR A 73 14.98 -10.03 11.94
CA THR A 73 15.85 -8.90 12.26
C THR A 73 15.50 -7.67 11.42
N ALA A 74 15.02 -7.84 10.18
CA ALA A 74 14.53 -6.75 9.33
C ALA A 74 13.31 -5.98 9.90
N GLU A 75 12.36 -6.67 10.53
CA GLU A 75 11.22 -6.02 11.20
C GLU A 75 11.69 -5.23 12.42
N LEU A 76 12.60 -5.82 13.21
CA LEU A 76 13.20 -5.14 14.35
C LEU A 76 14.09 -3.96 13.90
N ASP A 77 14.81 -4.07 12.79
CA ASP A 77 15.61 -2.99 12.19
C ASP A 77 14.70 -1.84 11.76
N GLN A 78 13.57 -2.14 11.14
CA GLN A 78 12.59 -1.14 10.73
C GLN A 78 11.94 -0.47 11.95
N LEU A 79 11.55 -1.25 12.97
CA LEU A 79 11.03 -0.72 14.22
C LEU A 79 12.06 0.17 14.95
N ALA A 80 13.32 -0.24 14.95
CA ALA A 80 14.43 0.55 15.48
C ALA A 80 14.59 1.88 14.72
N ALA A 81 14.54 1.85 13.39
CA ALA A 81 14.65 3.03 12.54
C ALA A 81 13.47 4.00 12.73
N ASP A 82 12.24 3.48 12.77
CA ASP A 82 11.03 4.27 12.99
C ASP A 82 11.05 4.94 14.37
N THR A 83 11.46 4.20 15.40
CA THR A 83 11.60 4.74 16.76
C THR A 83 12.61 5.88 16.78
N LEU A 84 13.77 5.69 16.13
CA LEU A 84 14.81 6.69 16.08
C LEU A 84 14.34 7.95 15.33
N HIS A 85 13.63 7.77 14.22
CA HIS A 85 13.08 8.88 13.43
C HIS A 85 12.06 9.70 14.23
N ILE A 86 11.20 9.04 15.01
CA ILE A 86 10.26 9.74 15.92
C ILE A 86 11.04 10.57 16.94
N LEU A 87 12.07 9.98 17.57
CA LEU A 87 12.88 10.66 18.58
C LEU A 87 13.72 11.83 18.00
N GLU A 88 14.10 11.76 16.73
CA GLU A 88 14.79 12.85 16.03
C GLU A 88 13.88 14.07 15.87
N GLY A 89 12.61 13.85 15.52
CA GLY A 89 11.65 14.91 15.21
C GLY A 89 10.90 15.45 16.44
N GLU A 90 10.87 14.71 17.54
CA GLU A 90 10.04 15.06 18.69
C GLU A 90 10.77 15.89 19.74
N ILE A 91 10.13 17.00 20.15
CA ILE A 91 10.59 17.90 21.20
C ILE A 91 9.79 17.62 22.48
N PRO A 92 10.44 17.24 23.61
CA PRO A 92 9.78 17.08 24.90
C PRO A 92 9.15 18.40 25.37
N SER A 93 8.03 18.34 26.08
CA SER A 93 7.34 19.54 26.61
C SER A 93 8.18 20.39 27.57
N SER A 94 9.23 19.81 28.15
CA SER A 94 10.18 20.48 29.05
C SER A 94 11.49 20.91 28.37
N SER A 95 11.59 20.85 27.04
CA SER A 95 12.83 21.07 26.29
C SER A 95 12.61 21.98 25.07
N GLU A 96 13.69 22.61 24.61
CA GLU A 96 13.73 23.37 23.35
C GLU A 96 14.32 22.55 22.18
N GLN A 97 14.90 21.39 22.46
CA GLN A 97 15.58 20.52 21.50
C GLN A 97 14.94 19.13 21.48
N SER A 98 15.10 18.40 20.37
CA SER A 98 14.59 17.03 20.27
C SER A 98 15.26 16.09 21.25
N TYR A 99 14.61 14.95 21.51
CA TYR A 99 15.13 13.93 22.42
C TYR A 99 16.58 13.52 22.07
N LEU A 100 16.88 13.28 20.79
CA LEU A 100 18.25 12.88 20.39
C LEU A 100 19.24 14.05 20.47
N MET A 101 18.82 15.28 20.14
CA MET A 101 19.71 16.44 20.25
C MET A 101 20.10 16.74 21.70
N ALA A 102 19.16 16.63 22.64
CA ALA A 102 19.44 16.77 24.07
C ALA A 102 20.49 15.74 24.56
N MET A 103 20.44 14.51 24.04
CA MET A 103 21.45 13.48 24.37
C MET A 103 22.83 13.76 23.74
N CYS A 104 22.89 14.56 22.66
CA CYS A 104 24.14 14.91 22.00
C CYS A 104 24.85 16.14 22.60
N ASP A 105 24.14 17.03 23.29
CA ASP A 105 24.66 18.37 23.63
C ASP A 105 25.49 18.39 24.94
N THR A 106 25.36 17.38 25.81
CA THR A 106 26.01 17.42 27.13
C THR A 106 26.50 16.07 27.66
N SER A 107 27.75 16.05 28.14
CA SER A 107 28.36 14.91 28.86
C SER A 107 27.66 14.56 30.18
N SER A 108 26.84 15.46 30.72
CA SER A 108 26.05 15.28 31.94
C SER A 108 24.57 15.29 31.61
N THR A 109 24.13 14.34 30.79
CA THR A 109 22.70 14.05 30.67
C THR A 109 22.14 13.81 32.07
N ILE A 110 21.15 14.60 32.48
CA ILE A 110 20.61 14.49 33.83
C ILE A 110 19.79 13.18 33.89
N MET A 111 19.81 12.46 35.03
CA MET A 111 19.01 11.22 35.20
C MET A 111 17.53 11.41 34.82
N THR A 112 17.00 12.63 35.01
CA THR A 112 15.66 13.02 34.59
C THR A 112 15.47 12.94 33.08
N GLU A 113 16.42 13.44 32.28
CA GLU A 113 16.34 13.41 30.81
C GLU A 113 16.47 11.97 30.29
N GLN A 114 17.35 11.18 30.89
CA GLN A 114 17.47 9.75 30.58
C GLN A 114 16.17 9.00 30.91
N THR A 115 15.52 9.37 32.00
CA THR A 115 14.22 8.79 32.40
C THR A 115 13.12 9.18 31.41
N LEU A 116 13.03 10.45 31.02
CA LEU A 116 12.07 10.93 30.04
C LEU A 116 12.27 10.24 28.68
N LEU A 117 13.51 10.07 28.24
CA LEU A 117 13.82 9.35 27.01
C LEU A 117 13.39 7.88 27.11
N ARG A 118 13.77 7.20 28.21
CA ARG A 118 13.41 5.79 28.44
C ARG A 118 11.89 5.60 28.45
N ASP A 119 11.16 6.47 29.14
CA ASP A 119 9.70 6.41 29.21
C ASP A 119 9.07 6.71 27.84
N ARG A 120 9.65 7.62 27.05
CA ARG A 120 9.18 7.89 25.70
C ARG A 120 9.38 6.70 24.77
N VAL A 121 10.56 6.07 24.81
CA VAL A 121 10.86 4.86 24.02
C VAL A 121 9.89 3.73 24.37
N ALA A 122 9.61 3.52 25.66
CA ALA A 122 8.64 2.53 26.11
C ALA A 122 7.19 2.82 25.68
N ALA A 123 6.87 4.08 25.37
CA ALA A 123 5.56 4.48 24.84
C ALA A 123 5.45 4.35 23.31
N ILE A 124 6.57 4.45 22.60
CA ILE A 124 6.63 4.27 21.14
C ILE A 124 6.62 2.78 20.78
N LEU A 125 7.42 1.99 21.50
CA LEU A 125 7.60 0.57 21.20
C LEU A 125 6.40 -0.28 21.63
N PRO A 126 6.14 -1.38 20.90
CA PRO A 126 5.21 -2.41 21.37
C PRO A 126 5.62 -2.94 22.75
N PRO A 127 4.65 -3.36 23.60
CA PRO A 127 4.91 -3.75 24.98
C PRO A 127 5.79 -5.00 25.14
N THR A 128 5.99 -5.77 24.08
CA THR A 128 6.84 -6.97 24.04
C THR A 128 8.26 -6.70 23.55
N VAL A 129 8.56 -5.44 23.17
CA VAL A 129 9.85 -5.04 22.61
C VAL A 129 10.61 -4.19 23.61
N PHE A 130 11.88 -4.53 23.79
CA PHE A 130 12.81 -3.82 24.66
C PHE A 130 13.84 -3.10 23.81
N ALA A 131 14.42 -2.04 24.37
CA ALA A 131 15.40 -1.23 23.67
C ALA A 131 16.58 -0.82 24.56
N GLN A 132 17.74 -0.74 23.94
CA GLN A 132 18.94 -0.12 24.47
C GLN A 132 19.36 1.00 23.53
N ILE A 133 19.60 2.19 24.09
CA ILE A 133 20.11 3.34 23.35
C ILE A 133 21.55 3.58 23.77
N LYS A 134 22.46 3.62 22.78
CA LYS A 134 23.87 3.95 22.93
C LYS A 134 24.08 5.38 22.44
N THR A 135 24.57 6.22 23.33
CA THR A 135 24.92 7.62 23.07
C THR A 135 26.42 7.80 23.32
N PRO A 136 27.05 8.90 22.88
CA PRO A 136 28.46 9.18 23.20
C PRO A 136 28.75 9.29 24.70
N HIS A 137 27.71 9.57 25.50
CA HIS A 137 27.83 9.84 26.93
C HIS A 137 27.37 8.67 27.81
N GLY A 138 26.91 7.58 27.21
CA GLY A 138 26.51 6.38 27.94
C GLY A 138 25.39 5.60 27.27
N THR A 139 24.90 4.60 28.00
CA THR A 139 23.89 3.67 27.53
C THR A 139 22.63 3.79 28.39
N ILE A 140 21.46 3.78 27.74
CA ILE A 140 20.15 3.94 28.38
C ILE A 140 19.31 2.70 28.06
N GLY A 141 18.68 2.12 29.08
CA GLY A 141 17.84 0.92 28.96
C GLY A 141 18.52 -0.37 29.43
N PRO A 142 17.80 -1.50 29.39
CA PRO A 142 18.33 -2.81 29.78
C PRO A 142 19.52 -3.26 28.90
N ALA A 143 20.30 -4.20 29.42
CA ALA A 143 21.38 -4.82 28.66
C ALA A 143 20.81 -5.69 27.53
N VAL A 144 21.39 -5.55 26.34
CA VAL A 144 21.03 -6.37 25.18
C VAL A 144 21.30 -7.85 25.50
N PRO A 145 20.37 -8.77 25.21
CA PRO A 145 20.56 -10.20 25.45
C PRO A 145 21.66 -10.77 24.56
N VAL A 146 22.45 -11.69 25.12
CA VAL A 146 23.50 -12.38 24.36
C VAL A 146 22.88 -13.45 23.47
N GLY A 147 23.08 -13.35 22.15
CA GLY A 147 22.65 -14.36 21.17
C GLY A 147 21.16 -14.33 20.80
N GLY A 148 20.41 -13.29 21.20
CA GLY A 148 19.04 -13.05 20.75
C GLY A 148 18.96 -12.38 19.38
N HIS A 149 17.79 -12.46 18.74
CA HIS A 149 17.51 -11.65 17.55
C HIS A 149 17.32 -10.19 17.97
N THR A 150 18.21 -9.32 17.49
CA THR A 150 18.13 -7.88 17.69
C THR A 150 17.97 -7.17 16.36
N GLY A 151 17.27 -6.04 16.37
CA GLY A 151 17.30 -5.07 15.29
C GLY A 151 18.03 -3.82 15.73
N GLN A 152 18.67 -3.12 14.79
CA GLN A 152 19.52 -1.99 15.07
C GLN A 152 19.26 -0.85 14.10
N ALA A 153 19.30 0.37 14.62
CA ALA A 153 19.31 1.58 13.81
C ALA A 153 20.31 2.59 14.37
N VAL A 154 20.87 3.40 13.47
CA VAL A 154 21.85 4.43 13.80
C VAL A 154 21.43 5.75 13.19
N SER A 155 21.42 6.78 14.02
CA SER A 155 21.17 8.17 13.66
C SER A 155 22.50 8.89 13.71
N ILE A 156 22.81 9.59 12.62
CA ILE A 156 24.00 10.41 12.52
C ILE A 156 23.54 11.86 12.54
N GLY A 157 23.57 12.46 13.73
CA GLY A 157 23.33 13.87 13.92
C GLY A 157 24.56 14.71 13.61
N SER A 158 24.37 16.03 13.51
CA SER A 158 25.46 16.99 13.29
C SER A 158 26.47 17.06 14.43
N ARG A 159 26.07 16.64 15.64
CA ARG A 159 26.89 16.71 16.86
C ARG A 159 27.24 15.34 17.43
N CYS A 160 26.45 14.30 17.16
CA CYS A 160 26.73 12.98 17.67
C CYS A 160 26.07 11.84 16.90
N THR A 161 26.57 10.62 17.12
CA THR A 161 25.97 9.38 16.64
C THR A 161 25.21 8.72 17.77
N VAL A 162 23.94 8.37 17.53
CA VAL A 162 23.10 7.63 18.45
C VAL A 162 22.72 6.30 17.80
N ALA A 163 22.88 5.20 18.53
CA ALA A 163 22.44 3.89 18.08
C ALA A 163 21.33 3.37 19.00
N ILE A 164 20.33 2.74 18.43
CA ILE A 164 19.30 2.00 19.16
C ILE A 164 19.35 0.54 18.74
N GLU A 165 19.23 -0.34 19.72
CA GLU A 165 19.14 -1.79 19.53
C GLU A 165 17.87 -2.27 20.22
N VAL A 166 17.05 -3.03 19.50
CA VAL A 166 15.72 -3.49 19.95
C VAL A 166 15.59 -5.01 19.85
N TRP A 167 14.83 -5.62 20.74
CA TRP A 167 14.64 -7.07 20.77
C TRP A 167 13.32 -7.49 21.40
N TYR A 168 12.84 -8.67 21.02
CA TYR A 168 11.74 -9.37 21.70
C TYR A 168 12.25 -10.10 22.94
N VAL A 169 11.38 -10.32 23.93
CA VAL A 169 11.60 -11.23 25.06
C VAL A 169 11.15 -12.64 24.74
#